data_AF-A0A5E4IE59-F1
#
_entry.id   AF-A0A5E4IE59-F1
#
_cell.length_a   1.000
_cell.length_b   1.000
_cell.length_c   1.000
_cell.angle_alpha   90.00
_cell.angle_beta   90.00
_cell.angle_gamma   90.00
#
_symmetry.space_group_name_H-M   'P 1'
#
loop_
_entity.id
_entity.type
_entity.pdbx_description
1 polymer ?
#
loop_
_entity_poly.entity_id
_entity_poly.type
_entity_poly.pdbx_seq_one_letter_code
_entity_poly.pdbx_strand_id
1 'polypeptide(L)'
;MKKTYLLIGTLLIVGIVFLSGCVDEKSKFVGTWNFSGGGTIVFNNDGTAVITDIGPLADLAVVGSVTYSLANQKITFSIGSVGVTLDYSFPDSNTLILTNNAGLSLTLVKS
;
A
#
# COMPACT_ATOMS: atom_id res chain seq x y z
N MET A 1 -13.49 -5.48 -59.02
CA MET A 1 -12.69 -4.44 -58.33
C MET A 1 -13.60 -3.69 -57.37
N LYS A 2 -13.13 -3.44 -56.13
CA LYS A 2 -13.56 -2.44 -55.11
C LYS A 2 -14.96 -2.68 -54.47
N LYS A 3 -15.02 -3.25 -53.27
CA LYS A 3 -14.86 -2.66 -51.91
C LYS A 3 -16.07 -1.84 -51.47
N THR A 4 -16.89 -2.42 -50.58
CA THR A 4 -17.39 -1.77 -49.35
C THR A 4 -17.95 -2.83 -48.40
N TYR A 5 -17.08 -3.33 -47.52
CA TYR A 5 -17.49 -3.81 -46.20
C TYR A 5 -17.55 -2.58 -45.31
N LEU A 6 -18.67 -2.31 -44.64
CA LEU A 6 -18.64 -1.50 -43.43
C LEU A 6 -19.79 -1.88 -42.50
N LEU A 7 -19.43 -2.77 -41.56
CA LEU A 7 -19.89 -2.77 -40.17
C LEU A 7 -21.37 -3.06 -39.93
N ILE A 8 -21.74 -4.30 -40.22
CA ILE A 8 -22.55 -5.13 -39.31
C ILE A 8 -21.89 -4.99 -37.93
N GLY A 9 -22.55 -4.34 -36.98
CA GLY A 9 -23.50 -5.04 -36.14
C GLY A 9 -22.72 -5.88 -35.13
N THR A 10 -22.34 -5.27 -34.00
CA THR A 10 -22.45 -5.79 -32.64
C THR A 10 -21.60 -4.90 -31.73
N LEU A 11 -22.28 -3.91 -31.18
CA LEU A 11 -21.91 -3.13 -30.01
C LEU A 11 -21.90 -4.07 -28.79
N LEU A 12 -20.85 -4.85 -28.53
CA LEU A 12 -20.73 -5.60 -27.27
C LEU A 12 -19.31 -6.15 -27.04
N ILE A 13 -18.41 -5.31 -26.54
CA ILE A 13 -17.34 -5.77 -25.63
C ILE A 13 -17.40 -4.87 -24.41
N VAL A 14 -18.51 -5.04 -23.67
CA VAL A 14 -18.63 -4.63 -22.27
C VAL A 14 -17.75 -5.59 -21.47
N GLY A 15 -16.90 -5.02 -20.62
CA GLY A 15 -16.45 -5.67 -19.40
C GLY A 15 -15.41 -6.78 -19.57
N ILE A 16 -14.20 -6.42 -19.98
CA ILE A 16 -13.03 -7.22 -19.59
C ILE A 16 -12.84 -7.00 -18.09
N VAL A 17 -13.52 -7.85 -17.32
CA VAL A 17 -13.05 -8.54 -16.13
C VAL A 17 -11.86 -7.86 -15.42
N PHE A 18 -12.16 -7.02 -14.45
CA PHE A 18 -11.41 -7.00 -13.19
C PHE A 18 -12.39 -7.10 -12.02
N LEU A 19 -13.19 -8.17 -12.05
CA LEU A 19 -13.64 -8.88 -10.83
C LEU A 19 -12.47 -9.70 -10.25
N SER A 20 -11.22 -9.22 -10.35
CA SER A 20 -10.17 -9.67 -9.43
C SER A 20 -10.55 -9.08 -8.09
N GLY A 21 -11.13 -9.90 -7.23
CA GLY A 21 -11.81 -9.48 -6.01
C GLY A 21 -11.07 -8.35 -5.29
N CYS A 22 -11.86 -7.47 -4.67
CA CYS A 22 -11.40 -6.67 -3.53
C CYS A 22 -10.90 -7.61 -2.43
N VAL A 23 -9.79 -8.30 -2.65
CA VAL A 23 -8.91 -8.72 -1.57
C VAL A 23 -8.41 -7.38 -1.06
N ASP A 24 -9.05 -6.91 0.00
CA ASP A 24 -8.74 -5.64 0.63
C ASP A 24 -7.22 -5.55 0.75
N GLU A 25 -6.60 -4.64 0.02
CA GLU A 25 -5.15 -4.51 -0.04
C GLU A 25 -4.57 -4.29 1.36
N LYS A 26 -5.39 -3.73 2.28
CA LYS A 26 -5.06 -3.59 3.70
C LYS A 26 -4.81 -4.93 4.39
N SER A 27 -5.50 -6.00 3.98
CA SER A 27 -5.33 -7.33 4.60
C SER A 27 -3.90 -7.87 4.50
N LYS A 28 -3.14 -7.48 3.47
CA LYS A 28 -1.72 -7.83 3.32
C LYS A 28 -0.85 -7.22 4.41
N PHE A 29 -1.21 -6.00 4.84
CA PHE A 29 -0.50 -5.27 5.89
C PHE A 29 -0.85 -5.78 7.28
N VAL A 30 -2.07 -6.28 7.52
CA VAL A 30 -2.51 -6.69 8.86
C VAL A 30 -1.52 -7.66 9.50
N GLY A 31 -1.09 -7.34 10.72
CA GLY A 31 -0.11 -8.08 11.50
C GLY A 31 1.02 -7.22 12.05
N THR A 32 1.96 -7.88 12.70
CA THR A 32 3.14 -7.26 13.33
C THR A 32 4.32 -7.35 12.39
N TRP A 33 4.95 -6.20 12.15
CA TRP A 33 6.11 -6.06 11.27
C TRP A 33 7.26 -5.46 12.03
N ASN A 34 8.46 -6.02 11.87
CA ASN A 34 9.64 -5.60 12.60
C ASN A 34 10.74 -5.16 11.64
N PHE A 35 11.46 -4.11 11.97
CA PHE A 35 12.69 -3.76 11.29
C PHE A 35 13.89 -4.09 12.17
N SER A 36 15.01 -4.46 11.56
CA SER A 36 16.21 -4.96 12.24
C SER A 36 16.85 -3.99 13.23
N GLY A 37 16.55 -2.69 13.13
CA GLY A 37 17.01 -1.64 14.03
C GLY A 37 16.21 -1.52 15.34
N GLY A 38 15.20 -2.36 15.57
CA GLY A 38 14.59 -2.54 16.89
C GLY A 38 13.19 -1.96 17.08
N GLY A 39 12.51 -1.53 16.02
CA GLY A 39 11.11 -1.10 16.12
C GLY A 39 10.15 -1.91 15.27
N THR A 40 8.89 -1.60 15.49
CA THR A 40 7.75 -2.42 15.10
C THR A 40 6.63 -1.54 14.56
N ILE A 41 5.94 -2.04 13.54
CA ILE A 41 4.68 -1.51 13.05
C ILE A 41 3.63 -2.61 13.15
N VAL A 42 2.58 -2.36 13.93
CA VAL A 42 1.42 -3.25 14.04
C VAL A 42 0.29 -2.65 13.23
N PHE A 43 -0.10 -3.26 12.11
CA PHE A 43 -1.28 -2.85 11.34
C PHE A 43 -2.51 -3.62 11.81
N ASN A 44 -3.53 -2.88 12.20
CA ASN A 44 -4.81 -3.42 12.66
C ASN A 44 -5.83 -3.46 11.52
N ASN A 45 -6.79 -4.37 11.63
CA ASN A 45 -7.84 -4.54 10.63
C ASN A 45 -8.86 -3.38 10.57
N ASP A 46 -8.82 -2.46 11.55
CA ASP A 46 -9.67 -1.27 11.61
C ASP A 46 -9.09 -0.07 10.85
N GLY A 47 -7.94 -0.23 10.20
CA GLY A 47 -7.25 0.86 9.49
C GLY A 47 -6.38 1.73 10.39
N THR A 48 -6.08 1.29 11.61
CA THR A 48 -5.07 1.90 12.48
C THR A 48 -3.74 1.14 12.43
N ALA A 49 -2.65 1.84 12.72
CA ALA A 49 -1.35 1.24 12.93
C ALA A 49 -0.74 1.75 14.24
N VAL A 50 0.04 0.91 14.91
CA VAL A 50 0.87 1.31 16.05
C VAL A 50 2.33 1.22 15.64
N ILE A 51 2.99 2.36 15.63
CA ILE A 51 4.38 2.51 15.19
C ILE A 51 5.23 2.81 16.42
N THR A 52 6.22 1.97 16.72
CA THR A 52 7.17 2.24 17.82
C THR A 52 8.40 2.99 17.34
N ASP A 53 8.81 2.77 16.09
CA ASP A 53 9.90 3.47 15.43
C ASP A 53 9.77 3.25 13.90
N ILE A 54 10.29 4.19 13.10
CA ILE A 54 10.37 4.12 11.62
C ILE A 54 11.81 4.25 11.11
N GLY A 55 12.78 4.26 12.03
CA GLY A 55 14.21 4.30 11.73
C GLY A 55 14.59 5.42 10.75
N PRO A 56 15.28 5.12 9.65
CA PRO A 56 15.86 6.11 8.74
C PRO A 56 14.82 6.89 7.92
N LEU A 57 13.53 6.51 7.96
CA LEU A 57 12.49 7.25 7.27
C LEU A 57 12.20 8.62 7.92
N ALA A 58 12.73 8.84 9.13
CA ALA A 58 12.96 10.13 9.79
C ALA A 58 11.89 11.20 9.50
N ASP A 59 10.65 10.86 9.80
CA ASP A 59 9.62 11.84 10.10
C ASP A 59 9.00 11.46 11.45
N LEU A 60 9.57 12.02 12.52
CA LEU A 60 9.26 11.72 13.93
C LEU A 60 7.77 11.89 14.28
N ALA A 61 7.00 12.53 13.41
CA ALA A 61 5.63 12.93 13.68
C ALA A 61 4.61 11.77 13.76
N VAL A 62 4.94 10.56 13.29
CA VAL A 62 3.98 9.44 13.19
C VAL A 62 4.28 8.25 14.11
N VAL A 63 5.15 8.41 15.11
CA VAL A 63 5.32 7.40 16.18
C VAL A 63 4.08 7.43 17.09
N GLY A 64 3.54 6.25 17.42
CA GLY A 64 2.33 6.07 18.21
C GLY A 64 1.20 5.41 17.43
N SER A 65 -0.04 5.60 17.91
CA SER A 65 -1.24 5.11 17.22
C SER A 65 -1.65 6.11 16.14
N VAL A 66 -1.69 5.64 14.90
CA VAL A 66 -1.99 6.44 13.71
C VAL A 66 -3.06 5.76 12.88
N THR A 67 -3.79 6.51 12.06
CA THR A 67 -4.61 5.92 11.00
C THR A 67 -3.76 5.72 9.75
N TYR A 68 -4.05 4.69 8.95
CA TYR A 68 -3.40 4.50 7.65
C TYR A 68 -4.38 4.26 6.51
N SER A 69 -4.04 4.77 5.33
CA SER A 69 -4.79 4.57 4.09
C SER A 69 -3.86 4.16 2.94
N LEU A 70 -4.40 3.39 2.00
CA LEU A 70 -3.67 2.87 0.84
C LEU A 70 -4.29 3.43 -0.45
N ALA A 71 -3.45 3.94 -1.34
CA ALA A 71 -3.86 4.34 -2.68
C ALA A 71 -2.65 4.33 -3.63
N ASN A 72 -2.81 3.77 -4.83
CA ASN A 72 -1.81 3.85 -5.90
C ASN A 72 -0.38 3.41 -5.46
N GLN A 73 -0.26 2.29 -4.74
CA GLN A 73 1.01 1.78 -4.18
C GLN A 73 1.69 2.73 -3.17
N LYS A 74 0.90 3.65 -2.59
CA LYS A 74 1.32 4.51 -1.49
C LYS A 74 0.55 4.18 -0.23
N ILE A 75 1.23 4.28 0.89
CA ILE A 75 0.66 4.23 2.24
C ILE A 75 0.79 5.60 2.87
N THR A 76 -0.31 6.13 3.38
CA THR A 76 -0.34 7.37 4.12
C THR A 76 -0.66 7.08 5.57
N PHE A 77 0.24 7.43 6.47
CA PHE A 77 0.03 7.45 7.92
C PHE A 77 -0.46 8.84 8.32
N SER A 78 -1.41 8.94 9.23
CA SER A 78 -1.98 10.23 9.65
C SER A 78 -2.24 10.29 11.16
N ILE A 79 -1.89 11.43 11.75
CA ILE A 79 -2.15 11.79 13.14
C ILE A 79 -2.58 13.26 13.20
N GLY A 80 -3.86 13.50 13.49
CA GLY A 80 -4.44 14.85 13.42
C GLY A 80 -4.29 15.45 12.02
N SER A 81 -3.64 16.60 11.92
CA SER A 81 -3.36 17.30 10.65
C SER A 81 -2.03 16.91 9.99
N VAL A 82 -1.24 16.05 10.62
CA VAL A 82 0.06 15.61 10.09
C VAL A 82 -0.11 14.28 9.38
N GLY A 83 0.44 14.18 8.17
CA GLY A 83 0.40 12.95 7.40
C GLY A 83 1.70 12.69 6.66
N VAL A 84 2.16 11.45 6.68
CA VAL A 84 3.37 10.99 5.99
C VAL A 84 2.96 9.98 4.94
N THR A 85 3.33 10.22 3.69
CA THR A 85 3.05 9.31 2.58
C THR A 85 4.35 8.68 2.09
N LEU A 86 4.33 7.35 2.00
CA LEU A 86 5.44 6.52 1.58
C LEU A 86 5.00 5.63 0.43
N ASP A 87 5.90 5.34 -0.49
CA ASP A 87 5.72 4.24 -1.43
C ASP A 87 5.89 2.92 -0.68
N TYR A 88 5.15 1.88 -1.06
CA TYR A 88 5.32 0.55 -0.49
C TYR A 88 5.47 -0.53 -1.55
N SER A 89 6.15 -1.61 -1.20
CA SER A 89 6.21 -2.82 -2.01
C SER A 89 6.29 -4.07 -1.14
N PHE A 90 5.78 -5.18 -1.68
CA PHE A 90 5.91 -6.51 -1.11
C PHE A 90 6.74 -7.39 -2.07
N PRO A 91 8.07 -7.50 -1.87
CA PRO A 91 8.89 -8.44 -2.63
C PRO A 91 8.41 -9.89 -2.48
N ASP A 92 7.88 -10.21 -1.31
CA ASP A 92 7.26 -11.49 -0.95
C ASP A 92 6.16 -11.25 0.12
N SER A 93 5.52 -12.31 0.63
CA SER A 93 4.41 -12.20 1.59
C SER A 93 4.82 -11.77 3.00
N ASN A 94 6.11 -11.87 3.34
CA ASN A 94 6.66 -11.64 4.67
C ASN A 94 7.59 -10.43 4.73
N THR A 95 7.84 -9.78 3.60
CA THR A 95 8.69 -8.60 3.50
C THR A 95 7.89 -7.41 2.98
N LEU A 96 7.90 -6.32 3.73
CA LEU A 96 7.34 -5.02 3.36
C LEU A 96 8.48 -4.02 3.25
N ILE A 97 8.56 -3.29 2.15
CA ILE A 97 9.52 -2.19 1.99
C ILE A 97 8.73 -0.89 1.90
N LEU A 98 9.06 0.08 2.75
CA LEU A 98 8.53 1.43 2.72
C LEU A 98 9.61 2.40 2.26
N THR A 99 9.32 3.26 1.29
CA THR A 99 10.29 4.21 0.72
C THR A 99 9.72 5.62 0.74
N ASN A 100 10.54 6.60 1.15
CA ASN A 100 10.16 8.02 1.10
C ASN A 100 10.60 8.68 -0.22
N ASN A 101 10.14 9.91 -0.45
CA ASN A 101 10.49 10.68 -1.67
C ASN A 101 12.00 11.00 -1.80
N ALA A 102 12.78 10.86 -0.73
CA ALA A 102 14.24 11.02 -0.75
C ALA A 102 14.98 9.73 -1.13
N GLY A 103 14.26 8.63 -1.39
CA GLY A 103 14.84 7.32 -1.73
C GLY A 103 15.32 6.51 -0.52
N LEU A 104 15.10 7.00 0.70
CA LEU A 104 15.38 6.22 1.91
C LEU A 104 14.32 5.14 2.06
N SER A 105 14.75 3.95 2.46
CA SER A 105 13.89 2.78 2.54
C SER A 105 13.99 2.10 3.90
N LEU A 106 12.87 1.57 4.37
CA LEU A 106 12.76 0.72 5.56
C LEU A 106 12.23 -0.64 5.14
N THR A 107 12.99 -1.68 5.45
CA THR A 107 12.57 -3.06 5.26
C THR A 107 12.00 -3.60 6.57
N LEU A 108 10.79 -4.12 6.47
CA LEU A 108 9.97 -4.66 7.54
C LEU A 108 9.72 -6.14 7.27
N VAL A 109 9.90 -6.99 8.28
CA VAL A 109 9.67 -8.43 8.22
C VAL A 109 8.51 -8.81 9.13
N LYS A 110 7.60 -9.61 8.59
CA LYS A 110 6.42 -10.09 9.33
C LYS A 110 6.83 -11.09 10.42
N SER A 111 6.24 -10.96 11.61
CA SER A 111 6.38 -11.91 12.73
C SER A 111 5.24 -12.92 12.80
#